data_AF-A0A8S3GHM5-F1
#
_entry.id   AF-A0A8S3GHM5-F1
#
_cell.length_a   1.000
_cell.length_b   1.000
_cell.length_c   1.000
_cell.angle_alpha   90.00
_cell.angle_beta   90.00
_cell.angle_gamma   90.00
#
_symmetry.space_group_name_H-M   'P 1'
#
loop_
_entity.id
_entity.type
_entity.pdbx_description
1 polymer ?
#
loop_
_entity_poly.entity_id
_entity_poly.type
_entity_poly.pdbx_seq_one_letter_code
_entity_poly.pdbx_strand_id
1 'polypeptide(L)'
;LANAMKDEGVSFAHDDHFGYLTTCPANIGTGLKINVYIKLPLLTKDFRLPTIIKDLKLTMEEIMDPDTEGFKDCIDISNRDRIGKTEIEIIQQVLDGVAKLVEIERQLEAGGKIDEYLRR
;
A
#
# COMPACT_ATOMS: atom_id res chain seq x y z
N LEU A 1 -6.93 -16.62 16.41
CA LEU A 1 -8.11 -17.08 15.65
C LEU A 1 -7.89 -18.47 15.02
N ALA A 2 -6.89 -18.65 14.15
CA ALA A 2 -6.61 -19.96 13.51
C ALA A 2 -6.54 -21.13 14.49
N ASN A 3 -5.81 -20.98 15.60
CA ASN A 3 -5.69 -22.03 16.62
C ASN A 3 -7.04 -22.34 17.28
N ALA A 4 -7.83 -21.32 17.63
CA ALA A 4 -9.15 -21.50 18.24
C ALA A 4 -10.14 -22.21 17.30
N MET A 5 -10.13 -21.88 16.00
CA MET A 5 -10.98 -22.58 15.02
C MET A 5 -10.56 -24.05 14.87
N LYS A 6 -9.25 -24.31 14.89
CA LYS A 6 -8.71 -25.67 14.83
C LYS A 6 -9.13 -26.50 16.04
N ASP A 7 -9.17 -25.89 17.23
CA ASP A 7 -9.64 -26.55 18.46
C ASP A 7 -11.13 -26.94 18.36
N GLU A 8 -11.92 -26.21 17.56
CA GLU A 8 -13.32 -26.52 17.23
C GLU A 8 -13.49 -27.41 15.98
N GLY A 9 -12.40 -27.89 15.38
CA GLY A 9 -12.43 -28.77 14.20
C GLY A 9 -12.74 -28.06 12.88
N VAL A 10 -12.56 -26.73 12.82
CA VAL A 10 -12.83 -25.90 11.62
C VAL A 10 -11.53 -25.25 11.13
N SER A 11 -11.39 -25.08 9.82
CA SER A 11 -10.23 -24.42 9.20
C SER A 11 -10.64 -23.25 8.31
N PHE A 12 -9.72 -22.33 8.03
CA PHE A 12 -9.90 -21.33 6.99
C PHE A 12 -9.99 -22.00 5.61
N ALA A 13 -10.78 -21.42 4.71
CA ALA A 13 -10.81 -21.82 3.31
C ALA A 13 -9.48 -21.44 2.65
N HIS A 14 -8.74 -22.44 2.19
CA HIS A 14 -7.44 -22.30 1.57
C HIS A 14 -7.32 -23.25 0.39
N ASP A 15 -6.69 -22.78 -0.68
CA ASP A 15 -6.35 -23.55 -1.87
C ASP A 15 -4.83 -23.45 -2.11
N ASP A 16 -4.21 -24.55 -2.52
CA ASP A 16 -2.74 -24.60 -2.66
C ASP A 16 -2.20 -23.68 -3.77
N HIS A 17 -3.04 -23.35 -4.76
CA HIS A 17 -2.67 -22.43 -5.84
C HIS A 17 -3.11 -21.00 -5.56
N PHE A 18 -4.31 -20.81 -5.00
CA PHE A 18 -4.92 -19.50 -4.79
C PHE A 18 -4.73 -18.91 -3.39
N GLY A 19 -4.16 -19.66 -2.44
CA GLY A 19 -3.99 -19.23 -1.05
C GLY A 19 -5.32 -19.17 -0.29
N TYR A 20 -5.44 -18.22 0.64
CA TYR A 20 -6.69 -17.99 1.37
C TYR A 20 -7.79 -17.48 0.44
N LEU A 21 -8.97 -18.09 0.56
CA LEU A 21 -10.12 -17.79 -0.27
C LEU A 21 -11.04 -16.78 0.44
N THR A 22 -11.54 -15.82 -0.33
CA THR A 22 -12.55 -14.86 0.11
C THR A 22 -13.66 -14.78 -0.93
N THR A 23 -14.74 -14.05 -0.62
CA THR A 23 -15.87 -13.87 -1.56
C THR A 23 -15.50 -13.04 -2.79
N CYS A 24 -14.52 -12.15 -2.66
CA CYS A 24 -14.05 -11.29 -3.75
C CYS A 24 -12.76 -11.84 -4.35
N PRO A 25 -12.73 -12.20 -5.64
CA PRO A 25 -11.51 -12.68 -6.31
C PRO A 25 -10.30 -11.74 -6.21
N ALA A 26 -10.51 -10.44 -5.99
CA ALA A 26 -9.42 -9.48 -5.81
C ALA A 26 -8.67 -9.62 -4.46
N ASN A 27 -9.26 -10.34 -3.50
CA ASN A 27 -8.76 -10.47 -2.13
C ASN A 27 -8.33 -11.91 -1.77
N ILE A 28 -8.08 -12.76 -2.77
CA ILE A 28 -7.52 -14.10 -2.55
C ILE A 28 -5.99 -14.04 -2.38
N GLY A 29 -5.36 -15.15 -1.99
CA GLY A 29 -3.92 -15.23 -1.72
C GLY A 29 -3.65 -15.00 -0.23
N THR A 30 -2.99 -13.89 0.09
CA THR A 30 -2.82 -13.45 1.49
C THR A 30 -4.07 -12.76 2.03
N GLY A 31 -4.90 -12.19 1.14
CA GLY A 31 -6.00 -11.30 1.52
C GLY A 31 -5.56 -10.01 2.24
N LEU A 32 -4.26 -9.76 2.36
CA LEU A 32 -3.71 -8.70 3.18
C LEU A 32 -3.75 -7.34 2.46
N LYS A 33 -4.56 -6.40 2.95
CA LYS A 33 -4.49 -4.98 2.59
C LYS A 33 -3.87 -4.21 3.76
N ILE A 34 -2.79 -3.48 3.47
CA ILE A 34 -2.14 -2.55 4.41
C ILE A 34 -2.42 -1.15 3.90
N ASN A 35 -2.95 -0.28 4.75
CA ASN A 35 -3.17 1.13 4.45
C ASN A 35 -2.23 1.98 5.32
N VAL A 36 -1.65 3.01 4.72
CA VAL A 36 -0.80 4.00 5.39
C VAL A 36 -1.26 5.38 4.98
N TYR A 37 -1.74 6.14 5.95
CA TYR A 37 -2.00 7.57 5.77
C TYR A 37 -0.70 8.33 5.94
N ILE A 38 -0.25 9.02 4.89
CA ILE A 38 1.01 9.74 4.87
C ILE A 38 0.83 11.17 4.38
N LYS A 39 1.42 12.12 5.11
CA LYS A 39 1.38 13.55 4.78
C LYS A 39 2.52 13.91 3.81
N LEU A 40 2.17 14.31 2.60
CA LEU A 40 3.14 14.62 1.52
C LEU A 40 2.73 15.92 0.80
N PRO A 41 2.80 17.09 1.47
CA PRO A 41 2.18 18.33 1.00
C PRO A 41 2.76 18.92 -0.29
N LEU A 42 3.98 18.54 -0.69
CA LEU A 42 4.60 18.93 -1.94
C LEU A 42 4.38 17.87 -3.02
N LEU A 43 4.67 16.61 -2.72
CA LEU A 43 4.58 15.52 -3.70
C LEU A 43 3.14 15.27 -4.16
N THR A 44 2.13 15.48 -3.29
CA THR A 44 0.70 15.40 -3.68
C THR A 44 0.29 16.40 -4.76
N LYS A 45 1.02 17.52 -4.88
CA LYS A 45 0.78 18.54 -5.90
C LYS A 45 1.61 18.30 -7.17
N ASP A 46 2.49 17.31 -7.16
CA ASP A 46 3.37 17.00 -8.28
C ASP A 46 2.69 16.03 -9.26
N PHE A 47 2.68 16.38 -10.54
CA PHE A 47 2.06 15.58 -11.60
C PHE A 47 2.71 14.19 -11.80
N ARG A 48 3.90 13.96 -11.24
CA ARG A 48 4.63 12.68 -11.32
C ARG A 48 4.17 11.64 -10.31
N LEU A 49 3.48 12.04 -9.25
CA LEU A 49 3.08 11.15 -8.15
C LEU A 49 2.38 9.86 -8.66
N PRO A 50 1.40 9.90 -9.58
CA PRO A 50 0.76 8.66 -10.06
C PRO A 50 1.75 7.67 -10.72
N THR A 51 2.79 8.17 -11.38
CA THR A 51 3.83 7.31 -11.98
C THR A 51 4.71 6.70 -10.90
N ILE A 52 5.14 7.50 -9.92
CA ILE A 52 5.94 7.04 -8.78
C ILE A 52 5.20 5.93 -8.01
N ILE A 53 3.93 6.14 -7.68
CA ILE A 53 3.09 5.13 -6.99
C ILE A 53 3.01 3.83 -7.78
N LYS A 54 2.79 3.93 -9.10
CA LYS A 54 2.71 2.77 -9.99
C LYS A 54 4.02 1.98 -10.05
N ASP A 55 5.15 2.68 -10.10
CA ASP A 55 6.47 2.05 -10.19
C ASP A 55 6.83 1.34 -8.88
N LEU A 56 6.43 1.91 -7.74
CA LEU A 56 6.52 1.29 -6.42
C LEU A 56 5.54 0.13 -6.20
N LYS A 57 4.66 -0.17 -7.16
CA LYS A 57 3.58 -1.19 -7.07
C LYS A 57 2.62 -0.95 -5.90
N LEU A 58 2.41 0.32 -5.58
CA LEU A 58 1.44 0.77 -4.59
C LEU A 58 0.15 1.22 -5.29
N THR A 59 -0.89 1.39 -4.48
CA THR A 59 -2.16 2.02 -4.83
C THR A 59 -2.30 3.28 -3.99
N MET A 60 -2.88 4.33 -4.58
CA MET A 60 -3.22 5.58 -3.89
C MET A 60 -4.73 5.76 -3.97
N GLU A 61 -5.37 5.98 -2.82
CA GLU A 61 -6.80 6.26 -2.67
C GLU A 61 -6.97 7.64 -1.99
N GLU A 62 -8.11 8.29 -2.24
CA GLU A 62 -8.49 9.49 -1.49
C GLU A 62 -8.91 9.09 -0.08
N ILE A 63 -8.57 9.91 0.90
CA ILE A 63 -8.98 9.69 2.29
C ILE A 63 -10.48 10.02 2.40
N MET A 64 -11.24 9.08 2.95
CA MET A 64 -12.63 9.33 3.33
C MET A 64 -12.63 10.32 4.50
N ASP A 65 -13.29 11.46 4.32
CA ASP A 65 -13.32 12.62 5.25
C ASP A 65 -11.96 13.32 5.43
N PRO A 66 -11.39 13.93 4.37
CA PRO A 66 -10.07 14.57 4.41
C PRO A 66 -10.00 15.79 5.35
N ASP A 67 -11.16 16.35 5.70
CA ASP A 67 -11.28 17.47 6.64
C ASP A 67 -11.14 17.05 8.11
N THR A 68 -11.08 15.75 8.40
CA THR A 68 -10.82 15.23 9.75
C THR A 68 -9.45 15.70 10.24
N GLU A 69 -9.41 16.19 11.49
CA GLU A 69 -8.18 16.67 12.12
C GLU A 69 -7.08 15.60 12.06
N GLY A 70 -5.93 15.96 11.49
CA GLY A 70 -4.79 15.04 11.28
C GLY A 70 -4.66 14.46 9.86
N PHE A 71 -5.68 14.57 9.00
CA PHE A 71 -5.65 14.05 7.63
C PHE A 71 -5.45 15.10 6.53
N LYS A 72 -5.35 16.37 6.91
CA LYS A 72 -5.05 17.45 5.97
C LYS A 72 -3.70 17.19 5.27
N ASP A 73 -3.74 17.21 3.93
CA ASP A 73 -2.61 16.93 3.02
C ASP A 73 -2.08 15.48 3.12
N CYS A 74 -2.86 14.56 3.67
CA CYS A 74 -2.54 13.13 3.68
C CYS A 74 -3.12 12.41 2.46
N ILE A 75 -2.46 11.34 2.04
CA ILE A 75 -2.96 10.37 1.06
C ILE A 75 -3.02 8.97 1.68
N ASP A 76 -3.94 8.14 1.21
CA ASP A 76 -4.02 6.73 1.57
C ASP A 76 -3.20 5.89 0.59
N ILE A 77 -2.14 5.27 1.10
CA ILE A 77 -1.28 4.37 0.35
C ILE A 77 -1.51 2.93 0.77
N SER A 78 -1.69 2.04 -0.19
CA SER A 78 -1.79 0.61 0.08
C SER A 78 -0.99 -0.26 -0.89
N ASN A 79 -0.73 -1.51 -0.50
CA ASN A 79 -0.22 -2.50 -1.45
C ASN A 79 -1.25 -2.76 -2.54
N ARG A 80 -0.80 -3.03 -3.76
CA ARG A 80 -1.68 -3.43 -4.87
C ARG A 80 -1.92 -4.94 -4.91
N ASP A 81 -0.87 -5.72 -4.70
CA ASP A 81 -0.92 -7.17 -4.88
C ASP A 81 -1.46 -7.86 -3.61
N ARG A 82 -2.25 -8.93 -3.79
CA ARG A 82 -2.80 -9.79 -2.72
C ARG A 82 -2.43 -11.26 -2.88
N ILE A 83 -2.17 -11.67 -4.12
CA ILE A 83 -1.76 -13.02 -4.51
C ILE A 83 -0.38 -12.98 -5.19
N GLY A 84 0.37 -14.08 -5.12
CA GLY A 84 1.69 -14.21 -5.73
C GLY A 84 2.84 -13.63 -4.91
N LYS A 85 2.58 -13.20 -3.68
CA LYS A 85 3.55 -12.76 -2.67
C LYS A 85 3.11 -13.25 -1.30
N THR A 86 4.07 -13.48 -0.42
CA THR A 86 3.83 -13.70 1.01
C THR A 86 3.43 -12.39 1.71
N GLU A 87 2.84 -12.50 2.89
CA GLU A 87 2.50 -11.35 3.74
C GLU A 87 3.74 -10.51 4.07
N ILE A 88 4.88 -11.17 4.31
CA ILE A 88 6.15 -10.50 4.65
C ILE A 88 6.66 -9.67 3.45
N GLU A 89 6.61 -10.23 2.24
CA GLU A 89 7.00 -9.50 1.02
C GLU A 89 6.07 -8.33 0.74
N ILE A 90 4.77 -8.48 0.99
CA ILE A 90 3.79 -7.39 0.91
C ILE A 90 4.12 -6.28 1.91
N ILE A 91 4.38 -6.63 3.17
CA ILE A 91 4.75 -5.67 4.22
C ILE A 91 6.02 -4.92 3.83
N GLN A 92 7.06 -5.66 3.40
CA GLN A 92 8.33 -5.07 3.00
C GLN A 92 8.16 -4.10 1.82
N GLN A 93 7.36 -4.48 0.82
CA GLN A 93 7.05 -3.60 -0.32
C GLN A 93 6.37 -2.29 0.11
N VAL A 94 5.41 -2.35 1.04
CA VAL A 94 4.76 -1.14 1.56
C VAL A 94 5.75 -0.29 2.34
N LEU A 95 6.56 -0.89 3.20
CA LEU A 95 7.59 -0.18 3.97
C LEU A 95 8.59 0.54 3.06
N ASP A 96 9.14 -0.15 2.07
CA ASP A 96 10.12 0.41 1.14
C ASP A 96 9.49 1.52 0.29
N GLY A 97 8.26 1.31 -0.20
CA GLY A 97 7.55 2.31 -0.98
C GLY A 97 7.23 3.56 -0.16
N VAL A 98 6.74 3.41 1.07
CA VAL A 98 6.47 4.53 1.99
C VAL A 98 7.77 5.28 2.33
N ALA A 99 8.85 4.57 2.65
CA ALA A 99 10.15 5.17 2.93
C ALA A 99 10.64 5.99 1.73
N LYS A 100 10.45 5.48 0.50
CA LYS A 100 10.81 6.19 -0.73
C LYS A 100 9.96 7.44 -0.95
N LEU A 101 8.67 7.39 -0.68
CA LEU A 101 7.80 8.57 -0.76
C LEU A 101 8.22 9.66 0.23
N VAL A 102 8.58 9.29 1.47
CA VAL A 102 9.12 10.23 2.46
C VAL A 102 10.44 10.85 1.99
N GLU A 103 11.33 10.06 1.39
CA GLU A 103 12.60 10.55 0.84
C GLU A 103 12.36 11.59 -0.26
N ILE A 104 11.45 11.31 -1.20
CA ILE A 104 11.09 12.21 -2.30
C ILE A 104 10.48 13.52 -1.77
N GLU A 105 9.59 13.44 -0.78
CA GLU A 105 9.02 14.63 -0.14
C GLU A 105 10.11 15.50 0.50
N ARG A 106 11.03 14.90 1.27
CA ARG A 106 12.16 15.62 1.87
C ARG A 106 13.07 16.27 0.82
N GLN A 107 13.25 15.62 -0.32
CA GLN A 107 14.01 16.19 -1.43
C GLN A 107 13.30 17.42 -2.00
N LEU A 108 11.97 17.39 -2.16
CA LEU A 108 11.18 18.55 -2.58
C LEU A 108 11.22 19.67 -1.54
N GLU A 109 11.13 19.35 -0.24
CA GLU A 109 11.25 20.33 0.85
C GLU A 109 12.60 21.06 0.84
N ALA A 110 13.67 20.36 0.45
CA ALA A 110 15.00 20.92 0.27
C ALA A 110 15.20 21.69 -1.06
N GLY A 111 14.17 21.82 -1.89
CA GLY A 111 14.24 22.47 -3.21
C GLY A 111 14.90 21.63 -4.31
N GLY A 112 15.02 20.32 -4.08
CA GLY A 112 15.55 19.36 -5.05
C GLY A 112 14.58 19.08 -6.21
N LYS A 113 15.11 18.49 -7.28
CA LYS A 113 14.34 18.06 -8.46
C LYS A 113 14.16 16.55 -8.47
N ILE A 114 12.98 16.09 -8.88
CA ILE A 114 12.63 14.66 -8.95
C ILE A 114 12.40 14.22 -10.40
N ASP A 115 13.09 14.84 -11.36
CA ASP A 115 12.94 14.57 -12.81
C ASP A 115 13.42 13.16 -13.20
N GLU A 116 14.17 12.49 -12.33
CA GLU A 116 14.61 11.11 -12.51
C GLU A 116 13.44 10.12 -12.58
N TYR A 117 12.32 10.39 -11.88
CA TYR A 117 11.12 9.54 -11.91
C TYR A 117 10.27 9.69 -13.18
N LEU A 118 10.76 10.47 -14.16
CA LEU A 118 10.20 10.51 -15.52
C LEU A 118 11.00 9.67 -16.52
N ARG A 119 12.19 9.20 -16.16
CA ARG A 119 13.10 8.51 -17.07
C ARG A 119 12.80 7.02 -17.02
N ARG A 120 12.21 6.50 -18.10
CA ARG A 120 12.14 5.07 -18.39
C ARG A 120 13.48 4.57 -18.91
#